data_AF-A0A838HCA7-F1
#
_entry.id   AF-A0A838HCA7-F1
#
_cell.length_a   1.000
_cell.length_b   1.000
_cell.length_c   1.000
_cell.angle_alpha   90.00
_cell.angle_beta   90.00
_cell.angle_gamma   90.00
#
_symmetry.space_group_name_H-M   'P 1'
#
loop_
_entity.id
_entity.type
_entity.pdbx_description
1 polymer ?
#
loop_
_entity_poly.entity_id
_entity_poly.type
_entity_poly.pdbx_seq_one_letter_code
_entity_poly.pdbx_strand_id
1 'polypeptide(L)'
;MSTAYEQTGRARQKQRTRMALVAAAQDLVALGGRPPTVAEAAEAASVSRTTAYRYFPTQKSLLLAAHPEVDATSMLPGDVGDDPEERVAVAVGGFMAMVVDTESQQRTMLRLSLEPDAKSRQLPLRQGRAIGWFTEALEPLAEQLGDDGVRRLAIAVRAVSGIESLVWLTDIAGLTRERAVEQMVWSAVALVRRAAQEA
;
A
#
# COMPACT_ATOMS: atom_id res chain seq x y z
N MET A 1 7.42 -18.34 -4.59
CA MET A 1 8.89 -18.19 -4.72
C MET A 1 9.37 -19.14 -5.80
N SER A 2 9.78 -18.63 -6.97
CA SER A 2 10.36 -19.41 -8.09
C SER A 2 11.89 -19.31 -8.05
N THR A 3 12.48 -19.58 -6.90
CA THR A 3 13.91 -19.35 -6.65
C THR A 3 14.81 -20.35 -7.40
N ALA A 4 14.28 -21.52 -7.78
CA ALA A 4 15.05 -22.61 -8.35
C ALA A 4 15.55 -22.37 -9.79
N TYR A 5 14.78 -21.66 -10.63
CA TYR A 5 15.20 -21.40 -12.01
C TYR A 5 16.25 -20.30 -12.09
N GLU A 6 16.18 -19.29 -11.22
CA GLU A 6 17.05 -18.11 -11.25
C GLU A 6 18.46 -18.39 -10.71
N GLN A 7 18.59 -19.34 -9.78
CA GLN A 7 19.86 -19.67 -9.11
C GLN A 7 20.76 -20.65 -9.87
N THR A 8 20.32 -21.21 -11.00
CA THR A 8 21.11 -22.17 -11.79
C THR A 8 21.73 -21.54 -13.04
N GLY A 9 23.00 -21.81 -13.34
CA GLY A 9 23.66 -21.39 -14.59
C GLY A 9 23.92 -19.87 -14.72
N ARG A 10 23.56 -19.26 -15.87
CA ARG A 10 23.78 -17.84 -16.23
C ARG A 10 22.96 -16.85 -15.37
N ALA A 11 23.17 -16.84 -14.06
CA ALA A 11 22.38 -16.12 -13.07
C ALA A 11 22.23 -14.61 -13.36
N ARG A 12 23.31 -13.92 -13.76
CA ARG A 12 23.26 -12.48 -14.13
C ARG A 12 22.35 -12.20 -15.32
N GLN A 13 22.33 -13.08 -16.33
CA GLN A 13 21.42 -12.93 -17.46
C GLN A 13 19.96 -13.15 -17.02
N LYS A 14 19.74 -14.17 -16.19
CA LYS A 14 18.40 -14.47 -15.68
C LYS A 14 17.84 -13.34 -14.82
N GLN A 15 18.67 -12.76 -13.95
CA GLN A 15 18.28 -11.62 -13.14
C GLN A 15 17.91 -10.40 -14.00
N ARG A 16 18.69 -10.09 -15.04
CA ARG A 16 18.34 -8.99 -15.98
C ARG A 16 16.99 -9.23 -16.66
N THR A 17 16.72 -10.45 -17.12
CA THR A 17 15.42 -10.80 -17.72
C THR A 17 14.28 -10.66 -16.71
N ARG A 18 14.47 -11.12 -15.47
CA ARG A 18 13.49 -10.95 -14.40
C ARG A 18 13.19 -9.47 -14.17
N MET A 19 14.22 -8.64 -14.00
CA MET A 19 14.08 -7.21 -13.77
C MET A 19 13.36 -6.51 -14.94
N ALA A 20 13.65 -6.87 -16.19
CA ALA A 20 12.98 -6.31 -17.36
C ALA A 20 11.46 -6.63 -17.36
N LEU A 21 11.09 -7.86 -17.02
CA LEU A 21 9.68 -8.25 -16.90
C LEU A 21 8.96 -7.53 -15.76
N VAL A 22 9.65 -7.33 -14.63
CA VAL A 22 9.11 -6.60 -13.47
C VAL A 22 8.90 -5.13 -13.79
N ALA A 23 9.90 -4.48 -14.40
CA ALA A 23 9.81 -3.07 -14.82
C ALA A 23 8.67 -2.87 -15.82
N ALA A 24 8.57 -3.73 -16.85
CA ALA A 24 7.47 -3.66 -17.81
C ALA A 24 6.09 -3.84 -17.14
N ALA A 25 5.98 -4.72 -16.14
CA ALA A 25 4.75 -4.87 -15.38
C ALA A 25 4.45 -3.65 -14.50
N GLN A 26 5.46 -3.02 -13.89
CA GLN A 26 5.32 -1.78 -13.13
C GLN A 26 4.78 -0.65 -14.01
N ASP A 27 5.35 -0.46 -15.19
CA ASP A 27 4.92 0.56 -16.15
C ASP A 27 3.48 0.32 -16.59
N LEU A 28 3.13 -0.93 -16.93
CA LEU A 28 1.77 -1.29 -17.32
C LEU A 28 0.74 -1.10 -16.19
N VAL A 29 1.12 -1.34 -14.92
CA VAL A 29 0.26 -1.05 -13.78
C VAL A 29 0.09 0.46 -13.59
N ALA A 30 1.17 1.24 -13.76
CA ALA A 30 1.15 2.68 -13.61
C ALA A 30 0.27 3.38 -14.67
N LEU A 31 0.19 2.84 -15.89
CA LEU A 31 -0.75 3.31 -16.93
C LEU A 31 -2.23 3.19 -16.51
N GLY A 32 -2.53 2.40 -15.48
CA GLY A 32 -3.88 2.21 -14.94
C GLY A 32 -4.72 1.18 -15.70
N GLY A 33 -5.91 0.89 -15.18
CA GLY A 33 -6.84 -0.06 -15.78
C GLY A 33 -6.76 -1.47 -15.20
N ARG A 34 -6.88 -2.50 -16.05
CA ARG A 34 -6.81 -3.90 -15.60
C ARG A 34 -5.35 -4.31 -15.34
N PRO A 35 -5.07 -5.15 -14.33
CA PRO A 35 -3.73 -5.67 -14.12
C PRO A 35 -3.19 -6.37 -15.38
N PRO A 36 -1.91 -6.14 -15.74
CA PRO A 36 -1.30 -6.73 -16.93
C PRO A 36 -1.13 -8.24 -16.78
N THR A 37 -1.30 -8.97 -17.88
CA THR A 37 -1.00 -10.39 -17.96
C THR A 37 0.50 -10.63 -18.12
N VAL A 38 0.97 -11.86 -17.85
CA VAL A 38 2.37 -12.26 -18.08
C VAL A 38 2.76 -12.09 -19.55
N ALA A 39 1.83 -12.33 -20.48
CA ALA A 39 2.06 -12.19 -21.91
C ALA A 39 2.28 -10.73 -22.33
N GLU A 40 1.51 -9.79 -21.76
CA GLU A 40 1.65 -8.36 -22.04
C GLU A 40 2.95 -7.79 -21.49
N ALA A 41 3.34 -8.18 -20.27
CA ALA A 41 4.64 -7.79 -19.72
C ALA A 41 5.80 -8.40 -20.54
N ALA A 42 5.63 -9.62 -21.06
CA ALA A 42 6.62 -10.24 -21.93
C ALA A 42 6.79 -9.46 -23.25
N GLU A 43 5.69 -9.07 -23.87
CA GLU A 43 5.67 -8.26 -25.09
C GLU A 43 6.35 -6.89 -24.86
N ALA A 44 5.95 -6.17 -23.81
CA ALA A 44 6.54 -4.88 -23.44
C ALA A 44 8.04 -5.00 -23.12
N ALA A 45 8.48 -6.09 -22.49
CA ALA A 45 9.89 -6.34 -22.18
C ALA A 45 10.70 -6.94 -23.35
N SER A 46 10.09 -7.16 -24.53
CA SER A 46 10.72 -7.89 -25.64
C SER A 46 11.27 -9.27 -25.26
N VAL A 47 10.54 -10.00 -24.40
CA VAL A 47 10.84 -11.34 -23.92
C VAL A 47 9.81 -12.33 -24.47
N SER A 48 10.22 -13.53 -24.87
CA SER A 48 9.24 -14.53 -25.34
C SER A 48 8.29 -14.96 -24.21
N ARG A 49 7.01 -15.20 -24.55
CA ARG A 49 5.99 -15.67 -23.58
C ARG A 49 6.46 -16.89 -22.79
N THR A 50 7.00 -17.90 -23.47
CA THR A 50 7.55 -19.11 -22.84
C THR A 50 8.64 -18.78 -21.82
N THR A 51 9.50 -17.81 -22.10
CA THR A 51 10.54 -17.37 -21.16
C THR A 51 9.90 -16.66 -19.97
N ALA A 52 8.96 -15.74 -20.19
CA ALA A 52 8.29 -15.01 -19.13
C ALA A 52 7.54 -15.95 -18.14
N TYR A 53 6.82 -16.95 -18.64
CA TYR A 53 6.13 -17.93 -17.79
C TYR A 53 7.07 -18.81 -16.95
N ARG A 54 8.36 -18.95 -17.34
CA ARG A 54 9.37 -19.61 -16.48
C ARG A 54 9.74 -18.77 -15.26
N TYR A 55 9.72 -17.43 -15.37
CA TYR A 55 9.97 -16.52 -14.24
C TYR A 55 8.72 -16.30 -13.40
N PHE A 56 7.58 -16.12 -14.08
CA PHE A 56 6.30 -15.76 -13.49
C PHE A 56 5.21 -16.71 -13.99
N PRO A 57 5.01 -17.86 -13.32
CA PRO A 57 4.01 -18.85 -13.75
C PRO A 57 2.58 -18.31 -13.74
N THR A 58 2.30 -17.30 -12.90
CA THR A 58 0.97 -16.69 -12.77
C THR A 58 1.05 -15.17 -12.81
N GLN A 59 -0.04 -14.53 -13.24
CA GLN A 59 -0.20 -13.07 -13.18
C GLN A 59 0.03 -12.55 -11.76
N LYS A 60 -0.52 -13.23 -10.75
CA LYS A 60 -0.31 -12.92 -9.33
C LYS A 60 1.17 -12.87 -8.97
N SER A 61 1.98 -13.85 -9.40
CA SER A 61 3.41 -13.88 -9.09
C SER A 61 4.20 -12.74 -9.73
N LEU A 62 3.76 -12.25 -10.90
CA LEU A 62 4.33 -11.08 -11.57
C LEU A 62 3.97 -9.79 -10.82
N LEU A 63 2.68 -9.60 -10.52
CA LEU A 63 2.20 -8.38 -9.83
C LEU A 63 2.78 -8.24 -8.43
N LEU A 64 3.01 -9.34 -7.73
CA LEU A 64 3.72 -9.34 -6.44
C LEU A 64 5.17 -8.87 -6.59
N ALA A 65 5.85 -9.24 -7.67
CA ALA A 65 7.22 -8.79 -7.92
C ALA A 65 7.28 -7.35 -8.44
N ALA A 66 6.21 -6.86 -9.07
CA ALA A 66 6.05 -5.53 -9.62
C ALA A 66 5.51 -4.49 -8.61
N HIS A 67 5.37 -4.83 -7.34
CA HIS A 67 4.96 -3.85 -6.34
C HIS A 67 6.07 -2.81 -6.08
N PRO A 68 5.72 -1.56 -5.73
CA PRO A 68 6.68 -0.57 -5.28
C PRO A 68 7.14 -0.92 -3.86
N GLU A 69 8.44 -0.80 -3.61
CA GLU A 69 8.97 -0.84 -2.25
C GLU A 69 8.53 0.41 -1.50
N VAL A 70 8.18 0.25 -0.22
CA VAL A 70 7.82 1.37 0.66
C VAL A 70 8.81 1.36 1.80
N ASP A 71 9.75 2.30 1.75
CA ASP A 71 10.88 2.40 2.68
C ASP A 71 10.62 3.38 3.82
N ALA A 72 9.45 4.02 3.85
CA ALA A 72 9.12 4.98 4.88
C ALA A 72 9.03 4.32 6.26
N THR A 73 9.87 4.79 7.18
CA THR A 73 9.90 4.31 8.57
C THR A 73 8.93 5.08 9.47
N SER A 74 8.63 6.35 9.13
CA SER A 74 7.68 7.22 9.81
C SER A 74 6.89 8.04 8.78
N MET A 75 5.69 8.48 9.14
CA MET A 75 4.88 9.46 8.39
C MET A 75 4.95 10.87 9.00
N LEU A 76 5.69 11.04 10.10
CA LEU A 76 5.85 12.33 10.77
C LEU A 76 7.15 13.00 10.34
N PRO A 77 7.14 14.33 10.12
CA PRO A 77 8.37 15.11 10.05
C PRO A 77 8.98 15.25 11.45
N GLY A 78 10.29 15.51 11.52
CA GLY A 78 11.03 15.53 12.79
C GLY A 78 10.71 16.70 13.73
N ASP A 79 9.92 17.68 13.28
CA ASP A 79 9.58 18.91 13.98
C ASP A 79 8.09 19.04 14.34
N VAL A 80 7.30 17.98 14.16
CA VAL A 80 5.90 17.97 14.59
C VAL A 80 5.80 18.03 16.12
N GLY A 81 4.91 18.88 16.64
CA GLY A 81 4.68 19.02 18.08
C GLY A 81 3.99 17.80 18.72
N ASP A 82 3.53 17.97 19.96
CA ASP A 82 2.91 16.91 20.76
C ASP A 82 1.37 16.92 20.72
N ASP A 83 0.74 17.83 19.96
CA ASP A 83 -0.71 17.82 19.80
C ASP A 83 -1.16 16.55 19.03
N PRO A 84 -1.95 15.64 19.65
CA PRO A 84 -2.33 14.38 19.02
C PRO A 84 -3.15 14.57 17.73
N GLU A 85 -3.97 15.62 17.69
CA GLU A 85 -4.80 15.92 16.51
C GLU A 85 -3.93 16.35 15.32
N GLU A 86 -2.99 17.28 15.53
CA GLU A 86 -2.03 17.73 14.53
C GLU A 86 -1.15 16.57 14.02
N ARG A 87 -0.57 15.78 14.92
CA ARG A 87 0.28 14.64 14.56
C ARG A 87 -0.45 13.63 13.68
N VAL A 88 -1.68 13.27 14.04
CA VAL A 88 -2.49 12.34 13.25
C VAL A 88 -2.89 12.94 11.92
N ALA A 89 -3.23 14.24 11.87
CA ALA A 89 -3.55 14.91 10.61
C ALA A 89 -2.35 14.87 9.64
N VAL A 90 -1.14 15.16 10.13
CA VAL A 90 0.11 15.10 9.35
C VAL A 90 0.40 13.68 8.89
N ALA A 91 0.34 12.70 9.80
CA ALA A 91 0.61 11.30 9.47
C ALA A 91 -0.39 10.73 8.43
N VAL A 92 -1.68 11.03 8.59
CA VAL A 92 -2.72 10.61 7.64
C VAL A 92 -2.54 11.32 6.30
N GLY A 93 -2.22 12.61 6.29
CA GLY A 93 -1.94 13.37 5.07
C GLY A 93 -0.76 12.78 4.29
N GLY A 94 0.38 12.54 4.95
CA GLY A 94 1.55 11.91 4.34
C GLY A 94 1.29 10.50 3.83
N PHE A 95 0.59 9.68 4.63
CA PHE A 95 0.19 8.34 4.22
C PHE A 95 -0.72 8.37 2.99
N MET A 96 -1.72 9.26 2.98
CA MET A 96 -2.65 9.35 1.86
C MET A 96 -2.01 9.92 0.60
N ALA A 97 -1.03 10.82 0.71
CA ALA A 97 -0.23 11.26 -0.44
C ALA A 97 0.48 10.07 -1.10
N MET A 98 1.11 9.18 -0.31
CA MET A 98 1.70 7.94 -0.82
C MET A 98 0.65 7.01 -1.46
N VAL A 99 -0.53 6.86 -0.84
CA VAL A 99 -1.60 6.02 -1.39
C VAL A 99 -2.12 6.56 -2.73
N VAL A 100 -2.26 7.88 -2.87
CA VAL A 100 -2.70 8.52 -4.11
C VAL A 100 -1.64 8.41 -5.20
N ASP A 101 -0.36 8.65 -4.88
CA ASP A 101 0.76 8.49 -5.82
C ASP A 101 0.87 7.05 -6.36
N THR A 102 0.52 6.07 -5.53
CA THR A 102 0.55 4.64 -5.87
C THR A 102 -0.84 4.01 -6.06
N GLU A 103 -1.86 4.81 -6.41
CA GLU A 103 -3.26 4.37 -6.39
C GLU A 103 -3.50 3.12 -7.26
N SER A 104 -2.94 3.08 -8.48
CA SER A 104 -3.11 1.94 -9.39
C SER A 104 -2.56 0.63 -8.79
N GLN A 105 -1.41 0.70 -8.11
CA GLN A 105 -0.78 -0.42 -7.43
C GLN A 105 -1.62 -0.84 -6.21
N GLN A 106 -2.12 0.12 -5.44
CA GLN A 106 -2.98 -0.12 -4.28
C GLN A 106 -4.29 -0.81 -4.69
N ARG A 107 -4.94 -0.35 -5.76
CA ARG A 107 -6.16 -0.97 -6.32
C ARG A 107 -5.90 -2.38 -6.83
N THR A 108 -4.74 -2.61 -7.44
CA THR A 108 -4.31 -3.95 -7.89
C THR A 108 -4.16 -4.89 -6.70
N MET A 109 -3.47 -4.47 -5.63
CA MET A 109 -3.31 -5.29 -4.43
C MET A 109 -4.63 -5.51 -3.68
N LEU A 110 -5.50 -4.50 -3.63
CA LEU A 110 -6.85 -4.64 -3.07
C LEU A 110 -7.63 -5.72 -3.82
N ARG A 111 -7.64 -5.68 -5.16
CA ARG A 111 -8.30 -6.71 -5.99
C ARG A 111 -7.79 -8.11 -5.70
N LEU A 112 -6.46 -8.30 -5.66
CA LEU A 112 -5.86 -9.59 -5.33
C LEU A 112 -6.19 -10.07 -3.91
N SER A 113 -6.47 -9.15 -2.98
CA SER A 113 -6.82 -9.49 -1.59
C SER A 113 -8.25 -9.97 -1.41
N LEU A 114 -9.11 -9.75 -2.40
CA LEU A 114 -10.51 -10.18 -2.42
C LEU A 114 -10.71 -11.54 -3.10
N GLU A 115 -9.64 -12.15 -3.64
CA GLU A 115 -9.71 -13.51 -4.19
C GLU A 115 -9.96 -14.54 -3.06
N PRO A 116 -10.74 -15.61 -3.29
CA PRO A 116 -11.10 -16.58 -2.24
C PRO A 116 -9.92 -17.19 -1.48
N ASP A 117 -8.81 -17.47 -2.17
CA ASP A 117 -7.61 -18.08 -1.58
C ASP A 117 -6.51 -17.06 -1.24
N ALA A 118 -6.85 -15.76 -1.16
CA ALA A 118 -5.89 -14.71 -0.89
C ALA A 118 -5.35 -14.79 0.55
N LYS A 119 -4.03 -14.98 0.67
CA LYS A 119 -3.31 -14.70 1.91
C LYS A 119 -3.01 -13.21 1.99
N SER A 120 -4.00 -12.39 2.33
CA SER A 120 -3.94 -10.92 2.21
C SER A 120 -2.75 -10.28 2.91
N ARG A 121 -2.30 -10.81 4.06
CA ARG A 121 -1.10 -10.31 4.76
C ARG A 121 0.23 -10.61 4.07
N GLN A 122 0.24 -11.49 3.08
CA GLN A 122 1.42 -11.78 2.25
C GLN A 122 1.47 -10.88 1.00
N LEU A 123 0.40 -10.13 0.72
CA LEU A 123 0.38 -9.18 -0.36
C LEU A 123 1.10 -7.89 0.07
N PRO A 124 1.99 -7.35 -0.78
CA PRO A 124 2.55 -6.03 -0.56
C PRO A 124 1.45 -4.97 -0.39
N LEU A 125 1.79 -3.90 0.34
CA LEU A 125 0.87 -2.81 0.67
C LEU A 125 -0.33 -3.22 1.56
N ARG A 126 -0.45 -4.51 1.93
CA ARG A 126 -1.53 -5.05 2.79
C ARG A 126 -1.02 -5.75 4.05
N GLN A 127 0.19 -5.39 4.46
CA GLN A 127 0.90 -5.97 5.61
C GLN A 127 0.58 -5.28 6.95
N GLY A 128 -0.21 -4.20 6.95
CA GLY A 128 -0.58 -3.48 8.18
C GLY A 128 0.45 -2.44 8.65
N ARG A 129 1.46 -2.10 7.84
CA ARG A 129 2.53 -1.13 8.18
C ARG A 129 2.00 0.21 8.70
N ALA A 130 0.94 0.74 8.08
CA ALA A 130 0.33 2.01 8.48
C ALA A 130 -0.21 2.05 9.92
N ILE A 131 -0.52 0.89 10.52
CA ILE A 131 -0.90 0.84 11.94
C ILE A 131 0.27 1.32 12.81
N GLY A 132 1.51 0.96 12.47
CA GLY A 132 2.69 1.40 13.21
C GLY A 132 2.90 2.92 13.12
N TRP A 133 2.75 3.51 11.92
CA TRP A 133 2.86 4.96 11.74
C TRP A 133 1.77 5.73 12.51
N PHE A 134 0.56 5.20 12.60
CA PHE A 134 -0.50 5.83 13.40
C PHE A 134 -0.33 5.59 14.89
N THR A 135 0.23 4.46 15.32
CA THR A 135 0.65 4.26 16.71
C THR A 135 1.70 5.30 17.13
N GLU A 136 2.69 5.56 16.28
CA GLU A 136 3.71 6.61 16.50
C GLU A 136 3.08 8.02 16.59
N ALA A 137 2.14 8.33 15.71
CA ALA A 137 1.43 9.61 15.74
C ALA A 137 0.61 9.82 17.02
N LEU A 138 0.13 8.73 17.61
CA LEU A 138 -0.70 8.72 18.82
C LEU A 138 0.10 8.57 20.12
N GLU A 139 1.42 8.56 20.06
CA GLU A 139 2.30 8.39 21.23
C GLU A 139 2.01 9.37 22.38
N PRO A 140 1.67 10.66 22.14
CA PRO A 140 1.31 11.57 23.24
C PRO A 140 0.04 11.17 24.02
N LEU A 141 -0.80 10.27 23.49
CA LEU A 141 -1.98 9.73 24.19
C LEU A 141 -1.69 8.41 24.93
N ALA A 142 -0.45 7.91 24.91
CA ALA A 142 -0.11 6.62 25.50
C ALA A 142 -0.36 6.58 27.02
N GLU A 143 -0.07 7.64 27.75
CA GLU A 143 -0.32 7.70 29.20
C GLU A 143 -1.82 7.64 29.55
N GLN A 144 -2.65 8.24 28.70
CA GLN A 144 -4.10 8.34 28.93
C GLN A 144 -4.85 7.08 28.48
N LEU A 145 -4.48 6.53 27.32
CA LEU A 145 -5.19 5.41 26.69
C LEU A 145 -4.57 4.04 26.98
N GLY A 146 -3.31 4.00 27.40
CA GLY A 146 -2.49 2.79 27.41
C GLY A 146 -2.23 2.22 26.01
N ASP A 147 -1.31 1.25 25.93
CA ASP A 147 -0.87 0.65 24.66
C ASP A 147 -2.02 0.04 23.85
N ASP A 148 -2.94 -0.66 24.53
CA ASP A 148 -4.10 -1.29 23.89
C ASP A 148 -5.08 -0.25 23.33
N GLY A 149 -5.28 0.86 24.05
CA GLY A 149 -6.12 1.97 23.62
C GLY A 149 -5.54 2.69 22.41
N VAL A 150 -4.24 3.01 22.45
CA VAL A 150 -3.50 3.59 21.31
C VAL A 150 -3.58 2.68 20.09
N ARG A 151 -3.33 1.38 20.27
CA ARG A 151 -3.38 0.41 19.17
C ARG A 151 -4.78 0.31 18.56
N ARG A 152 -5.83 0.30 19.39
CA ARG A 152 -7.22 0.30 18.94
C ARG A 152 -7.54 1.56 18.14
N LEU A 153 -7.11 2.73 18.60
CA LEU A 153 -7.31 4.00 17.91
C LEU A 153 -6.53 4.05 16.59
N ALA A 154 -5.28 3.59 16.55
CA ALA A 154 -4.48 3.49 15.32
C ALA A 154 -5.16 2.61 14.24
N ILE A 155 -5.77 1.50 14.66
CA ILE A 155 -6.57 0.64 13.75
C ILE A 155 -7.80 1.38 13.25
N ALA A 156 -8.50 2.14 14.10
CA ALA A 156 -9.66 2.92 13.71
C ALA A 156 -9.29 4.04 12.71
N VAL A 157 -8.19 4.76 12.97
CA VAL A 157 -7.62 5.74 12.04
C VAL A 157 -7.29 5.09 10.70
N ARG A 158 -6.62 3.92 10.70
CA ARG A 158 -6.35 3.17 9.47
C ARG A 158 -7.61 2.68 8.76
N ALA A 159 -8.68 2.37 9.48
CA ALA A 159 -9.94 1.94 8.86
C ALA A 159 -10.61 3.07 8.08
N VAL A 160 -10.44 4.32 8.51
CA VAL A 160 -11.00 5.51 7.84
C VAL A 160 -10.01 6.18 6.88
N SER A 161 -8.75 5.74 6.83
CA SER A 161 -7.72 6.28 5.95
C SER A 161 -6.98 5.17 5.21
N GLY A 162 -7.07 5.16 3.88
CA GLY A 162 -6.37 4.20 3.04
C GLY A 162 -7.12 3.88 1.76
N ILE A 163 -6.64 2.88 1.01
CA ILE A 163 -7.17 2.59 -0.32
C ILE A 163 -8.65 2.19 -0.31
N GLU A 164 -9.11 1.48 0.73
CA GLU A 164 -10.52 1.07 0.84
C GLU A 164 -11.43 2.30 0.94
N SER A 165 -11.08 3.23 1.83
CA SER A 165 -11.80 4.48 2.04
C SER A 165 -11.70 5.37 0.81
N LEU A 166 -10.54 5.42 0.15
CA LEU A 166 -10.32 6.20 -1.07
C LEU A 166 -11.21 5.73 -2.20
N VAL A 167 -11.23 4.43 -2.45
CA VAL A 167 -12.09 3.79 -3.46
C VAL A 167 -13.55 4.12 -3.19
N TRP A 168 -14.02 4.00 -1.95
CA TRP A 168 -15.41 4.32 -1.63
C TRP A 168 -15.72 5.82 -1.85
N LEU A 169 -14.89 6.72 -1.33
CA LEU A 169 -15.12 8.17 -1.42
C LEU A 169 -15.04 8.69 -2.85
N THR A 170 -14.20 8.09 -3.69
CA THR A 170 -14.03 8.52 -5.09
C THR A 170 -15.01 7.81 -6.03
N ASP A 171 -15.08 6.48 -6.01
CA ASP A 171 -15.89 5.72 -6.97
C ASP A 171 -17.38 5.76 -6.64
N ILE A 172 -17.75 5.81 -5.35
CA ILE A 172 -19.15 5.76 -4.90
C ILE A 172 -19.66 7.14 -4.50
N ALA A 173 -18.93 7.85 -3.62
CA ALA A 173 -19.36 9.18 -3.18
C ALA A 173 -19.03 10.30 -4.19
N GLY A 174 -18.25 10.01 -5.24
CA GLY A 174 -17.98 10.95 -6.33
C GLY A 174 -17.05 12.11 -5.97
N LEU A 175 -16.29 12.00 -4.88
CA LEU A 175 -15.32 13.03 -4.49
C LEU A 175 -14.08 13.00 -5.39
N THR A 176 -13.43 14.15 -5.54
CA THR A 176 -12.05 14.19 -6.05
C THR A 176 -11.09 13.57 -5.03
N ARG A 177 -9.87 13.20 -5.45
CA ARG A 177 -8.89 12.63 -4.52
C ARG A 177 -8.55 13.60 -3.40
N GLU A 178 -8.39 14.88 -3.74
CA GLU A 178 -8.08 15.94 -2.78
C GLU A 178 -9.17 16.03 -1.70
N ARG A 179 -10.45 16.10 -2.12
CA ARG A 179 -11.59 16.15 -1.21
C ARG A 179 -11.76 14.85 -0.41
N ALA A 180 -11.45 13.70 -1.00
CA ALA A 180 -11.44 12.43 -0.30
C ALA A 180 -10.37 12.40 0.79
N VAL A 181 -9.15 12.89 0.52
CA VAL A 181 -8.07 12.97 1.52
C VAL A 181 -8.43 13.94 2.64
N GLU A 182 -8.96 15.12 2.33
CA GLU A 182 -9.47 16.07 3.33
C GLU A 182 -10.52 15.42 4.24
N GLN A 183 -11.46 14.67 3.65
CA GLN A 183 -12.49 13.95 4.40
C GLN A 183 -11.89 12.87 5.33
N MET A 184 -10.88 12.13 4.87
CA MET A 184 -10.22 11.11 5.69
C MET A 184 -9.40 11.72 6.85
N VAL A 185 -8.68 12.82 6.60
CA VAL A 185 -7.96 13.56 7.65
C VAL A 185 -8.95 14.06 8.69
N TRP A 186 -10.05 14.69 8.26
CA TRP A 186 -11.10 15.14 9.17
C TRP A 186 -11.69 13.99 10.00
N SER A 187 -11.99 12.85 9.38
CA SER A 187 -12.53 11.67 10.09
C SER A 187 -11.52 11.10 11.08
N ALA A 188 -10.25 11.01 10.73
CA ALA A 188 -9.20 10.53 11.63
C ALA A 188 -9.05 11.45 12.85
N VAL A 189 -8.96 12.76 12.65
CA VAL A 189 -8.88 13.74 13.73
C VAL A 189 -10.11 13.67 14.65
N ALA A 190 -11.32 13.51 14.08
CA ALA A 190 -12.53 13.36 14.89
C ALA A 190 -12.49 12.12 15.80
N LEU A 191 -11.92 11.00 15.34
CA LEU A 191 -11.72 9.80 16.17
C LEU A 191 -10.74 10.07 17.32
N VAL A 192 -9.63 10.77 17.04
CA VAL A 192 -8.62 11.13 18.05
C VAL A 192 -9.21 12.03 19.11
N ARG A 193 -9.90 13.10 18.68
CA ARG A 193 -10.61 14.01 19.58
C ARG A 193 -11.59 13.29 20.47
N ARG A 194 -12.36 12.33 19.91
CA ARG A 194 -13.30 11.54 20.70
C ARG A 194 -12.60 10.66 21.72
N ALA A 195 -11.52 9.99 21.33
CA ALA A 195 -10.77 9.13 22.24
C ALA A 195 -10.14 9.93 23.40
N ALA A 196 -9.58 11.12 23.12
CA ALA A 196 -9.02 11.99 24.15
C ALA A 196 -10.08 12.53 25.13
N GLN A 197 -11.35 12.64 24.72
CA GLN A 197 -12.45 13.05 25.60
C GLN A 197 -13.00 11.91 26.47
N GLU A 198 -12.78 10.65 26.07
CA GLU A 198 -13.25 9.46 26.79
C GLU A 198 -12.23 8.90 27.79
N ALA A 199 -10.97 9.35 27.70
CA ALA A 199 -9.86 8.95 28.56
C ALA A 199 -9.90 9.68 29.91
#